data_AF-A0A1J5QIJ5-F1
#
_entry.id   AF-A0A1J5QIJ5-F1
#
_cell.length_a   1.000
_cell.length_b   1.000
_cell.length_c   1.000
_cell.angle_alpha   90.00
_cell.angle_beta   90.00
_cell.angle_gamma   90.00
#
_symmetry.space_group_name_H-M   'P 1'
#
loop_
_entity.id
_entity.type
_entity.pdbx_description
1 polymer ?
#
loop_
_entity_poly.entity_id
_entity_poly.type
_entity_poly.pdbx_seq_one_letter_code
_entity_poly.pdbx_strand_id
1 'polypeptide(L)'
;MHFDGEVSISHDVEQLRQTVSELTNLHEAKRDHPWYVTDAPESYIEGQLRGIVGITLRITGIEAKAKLSQNRSVEDRMGVANDLRQAVQGDGQIAGMIDRSLL
;
A
#
# COMPACT_ATOMS: atom_id res chain seq x y z
N MET A 1 1.37 -3.84 -9.98
CA MET A 1 2.49 -2.90 -10.20
C MET A 1 3.75 -3.62 -9.77
N HIS A 2 4.80 -3.56 -10.57
CA HIS A 2 6.10 -4.13 -10.26
C HIS A 2 7.10 -2.97 -10.14
N PHE A 3 8.02 -3.11 -9.19
CA PHE A 3 9.09 -2.16 -8.95
C PHE A 3 10.43 -2.89 -9.11
N ASP A 4 11.31 -2.30 -9.90
CA ASP A 4 12.69 -2.73 -10.05
C ASP A 4 13.58 -1.71 -9.37
N GLY A 5 14.67 -2.17 -8.77
CA GLY A 5 15.55 -1.28 -8.02
C GLY A 5 16.69 -1.98 -7.33
N GLU A 6 17.58 -1.17 -6.77
CA GLU A 6 18.66 -1.65 -5.93
C GLU A 6 18.18 -1.79 -4.48
N VAL A 7 18.54 -2.90 -3.86
CA VAL A 7 18.22 -3.18 -2.46
C VAL A 7 19.44 -2.91 -1.60
N SER A 8 19.27 -2.13 -0.54
CA SER A 8 20.25 -1.99 0.54
C SER A 8 19.69 -2.52 1.85
N ILE A 9 20.59 -3.02 2.70
CA ILE A 9 20.28 -3.57 4.02
C ILE A 9 20.85 -2.64 5.08
N SER A 10 20.06 -2.34 6.11
CA SER A 10 20.45 -1.49 7.24
C SER A 10 20.11 -2.15 8.57
N HIS A 11 20.97 -1.95 9.56
CA HIS A 11 20.74 -2.31 10.96
C HIS A 11 20.75 -1.06 11.86
N ASP A 12 20.63 0.13 11.25
CA ASP A 12 20.57 1.40 11.98
C ASP A 12 19.28 1.46 12.80
N VAL A 13 19.44 1.33 14.13
CA VAL A 13 18.33 1.25 15.08
C VAL A 13 17.46 2.51 15.03
N GLU A 14 18.02 3.67 14.74
CA GLU A 14 17.24 4.91 14.68
C GLU A 14 16.37 4.95 13.43
N GLN A 15 16.91 4.54 12.28
CA GLN A 15 16.11 4.40 11.05
C GLN A 15 15.01 3.35 11.21
N LEU A 16 15.31 2.24 11.89
CA LEU A 16 14.32 1.20 12.20
C LEU A 16 13.21 1.72 13.11
N ARG A 17 13.57 2.46 14.17
CA ARG A 17 12.60 3.08 15.08
C ARG A 17 11.68 4.05 14.34
N GLN A 18 12.25 4.89 13.48
CA GLN A 18 11.48 5.83 12.67
C GLN A 18 10.49 5.09 11.76
N THR A 19 10.97 4.08 11.03
CA THR A 19 10.13 3.28 10.11
C THR A 19 8.98 2.59 10.85
N VAL A 20 9.25 1.98 12.01
CA VAL A 20 8.22 1.32 12.82
C VAL A 20 7.21 2.33 13.35
N SER A 21 7.66 3.52 13.76
CA SER A 21 6.78 4.59 14.23
C SER A 21 5.87 5.12 13.13
N GLU A 22 6.39 5.33 11.92
CA GLU A 22 5.61 5.77 10.76
C GLU A 22 4.56 4.72 10.36
N LEU A 23 4.94 3.44 10.32
CA LEU A 23 4.01 2.34 10.06
C LEU A 23 2.93 2.23 11.13
N THR A 24 3.30 2.39 12.41
CA THR A 24 2.34 2.38 13.51
C THR A 24 1.33 3.51 13.33
N ASN A 25 1.80 4.74 13.14
CA ASN A 25 0.94 5.90 12.94
C ASN A 25 -0.02 5.69 11.76
N LEU A 26 0.46 5.15 10.63
CA LEU A 26 -0.35 4.90 9.45
C LEU A 26 -1.50 3.92 9.73
N HIS A 27 -1.22 2.81 10.42
CA HIS A 27 -2.20 1.75 10.64
C HIS A 27 -3.11 2.00 11.85
N GLU A 28 -2.65 2.79 12.81
CA GLU A 28 -3.42 3.17 14.00
C GLU A 28 -4.27 4.45 13.79
N ALA A 29 -3.99 5.25 12.75
CA ALA A 29 -4.63 6.55 12.50
C ALA A 29 -6.18 6.54 12.46
N LYS A 30 -6.81 5.40 12.16
CA LYS A 30 -8.27 5.27 12.07
C LYS A 30 -8.91 4.67 13.33
N ARG A 31 -8.12 4.35 14.36
CA ARG A 31 -8.65 3.83 15.62
C ARG A 31 -9.08 4.98 16.54
N ASP A 32 -10.15 4.76 17.30
CA ASP A 32 -10.64 5.74 18.28
C ASP A 32 -9.60 6.04 19.37
N HIS A 33 -8.75 5.05 19.67
CA HIS A 33 -7.61 5.15 20.58
C HIS A 33 -6.35 4.65 19.85
N PRO A 34 -5.66 5.52 19.10
CA PRO A 34 -4.46 5.13 18.38
C PRO A 34 -3.35 4.78 19.37
N TRP A 35 -2.67 3.66 19.11
CA TRP A 35 -1.47 3.26 19.84
C TRP A 35 -0.22 3.90 19.20
N TYR A 36 0.72 4.35 20.02
CA TYR A 36 2.01 4.88 19.58
C TYR A 36 3.15 4.01 20.07
N VAL A 37 4.26 3.98 19.32
CA VAL A 37 5.48 3.24 19.73
C VAL A 37 5.96 3.65 21.12
N THR A 38 5.81 4.93 21.47
CA THR A 38 6.16 5.51 22.77
C THR A 38 5.27 5.07 23.93
N ASP A 39 4.14 4.40 23.65
CA ASP A 39 3.26 3.86 24.69
C ASP A 39 3.82 2.56 25.30
N ALA A 40 4.81 1.93 24.65
CA ALA A 40 5.54 0.81 25.21
C ALA A 40 6.82 1.26 25.96
N PRO A 41 7.28 0.47 26.96
CA PRO A 41 8.57 0.73 27.61
C PRO A 41 9.73 0.77 26.60
N GLU A 42 10.65 1.73 26.78
CA GLU A 42 11.78 1.93 25.87
C GLU A 42 12.62 0.65 25.67
N SER A 43 12.93 -0.06 26.75
CA SER A 43 13.70 -1.32 26.72
C SER A 43 12.98 -2.43 25.95
N TYR A 44 11.66 -2.42 25.92
CA TYR A 44 10.87 -3.36 25.12
C TYR A 44 11.01 -3.04 23.64
N ILE A 45 10.86 -1.76 23.24
CA ILE A 45 11.03 -1.33 21.85
C ILE A 45 12.46 -1.60 21.36
N GLU A 46 13.48 -1.22 22.12
CA GLU A 46 14.89 -1.55 21.80
C GLU A 46 15.10 -3.05 21.63
N GLY A 47 14.43 -3.88 22.44
CA GLY A 47 14.43 -5.33 22.33
C GLY A 47 13.88 -5.84 20.99
N GLN A 48 12.72 -5.32 20.60
CA GLN A 48 12.05 -5.68 19.35
C GLN A 48 12.85 -5.24 18.13
N LEU A 49 13.43 -4.02 18.15
CA LEU A 49 14.20 -3.47 17.03
C LEU A 49 15.43 -4.32 16.68
N ARG A 50 16.06 -4.99 17.66
CA ARG A 50 17.19 -5.91 17.41
C ARG A 50 16.81 -7.13 16.57
N GLY A 51 15.54 -7.49 16.53
CA GLY A 51 15.02 -8.59 15.69
C GLY A 51 14.69 -8.17 14.26
N ILE A 52 14.84 -6.89 13.91
CA ILE A 52 14.43 -6.35 12.62
C ILE A 52 15.66 -6.05 11.76
N VAL A 53 15.59 -6.45 10.49
CA VAL A 53 16.54 -6.05 9.45
C VAL A 53 15.86 -5.05 8.54
N GLY A 54 16.44 -3.86 8.40
CA GLY A 54 15.92 -2.81 7.54
C GLY A 54 16.30 -3.09 6.08
N ILE A 55 15.34 -2.92 5.18
CA ILE A 55 15.54 -3.11 3.74
C ILE A 55 15.01 -1.88 3.02
N THR A 56 15.86 -1.26 2.20
CA THR A 56 15.48 -0.12 1.37
C THR A 56 15.59 -0.50 -0.10
N LEU A 57 14.50 -0.36 -0.84
CA LEU A 57 14.47 -0.49 -2.29
C LEU A 57 14.59 0.90 -2.93
N ARG A 58 15.74 1.21 -3.52
CA ARG A 58 15.89 2.39 -4.38
C ARG A 58 15.29 2.07 -5.74
N ILE A 59 14.05 2.52 -5.95
CA ILE A 59 13.30 2.28 -7.19
C ILE A 59 14.05 2.91 -8.38
N THR A 60 14.34 2.10 -9.38
CA THR A 60 14.92 2.50 -10.66
C THR A 60 13.99 2.23 -11.84
N GLY A 61 12.98 1.39 -11.65
CA GLY A 61 11.98 1.04 -12.65
C GLY A 61 10.61 0.80 -12.04
N ILE A 62 9.57 1.19 -12.77
CA ILE A 62 8.17 0.94 -12.38
C ILE A 62 7.43 0.41 -13.61
N GLU A 63 6.84 -0.77 -13.47
CA GLU A 63 5.92 -1.31 -14.45
C GLU A 63 4.51 -1.44 -13.85
N ALA A 64 3.53 -0.76 -14.46
CA ALA A 64 2.13 -0.89 -14.09
C ALA A 64 1.29 -1.26 -15.31
N LYS A 65 0.36 -2.19 -15.13
CA LYS A 65 -0.57 -2.62 -16.17
C LYS A 65 -1.98 -2.57 -15.60
N ALA A 66 -2.85 -1.79 -16.22
CA ALA A 66 -4.27 -1.74 -15.91
C ALA A 66 -5.05 -2.41 -17.05
N LYS A 67 -5.66 -3.56 -16.79
CA LYS A 67 -6.52 -4.26 -17.75
C LYS A 67 -7.97 -3.95 -17.40
N LEU A 68 -8.59 -3.09 -18.20
CA LEU A 68 -9.90 -2.48 -17.94
C LEU A 68 -10.82 -2.65 -19.17
N SER A 69 -10.71 -3.79 -19.86
CA SER A 69 -11.47 -4.12 -21.07
C SER A 69 -11.31 -3.10 -22.21
N GLN A 70 -10.15 -2.45 -22.32
CA GLN A 70 -9.90 -1.41 -23.35
C GLN A 70 -9.96 -1.93 -24.79
N ASN A 71 -9.97 -3.26 -24.98
CA ASN A 71 -10.13 -3.93 -26.26
C ASN A 71 -11.60 -4.24 -26.64
N ARG A 72 -12.57 -3.75 -25.87
CA ARG A 72 -14.02 -3.91 -26.10
C ARG A 72 -14.66 -2.58 -26.48
N SER A 73 -15.93 -2.63 -26.93
CA SER A 73 -16.68 -1.41 -27.23
C SER A 73 -16.93 -0.59 -25.96
N VAL A 74 -17.30 0.67 -26.13
CA VAL A 74 -17.61 1.56 -25.00
C VAL A 74 -18.82 1.05 -24.22
N GLU A 75 -19.83 0.53 -24.92
CA GLU A 75 -21.05 -0.03 -24.34
C GLU A 75 -20.73 -1.24 -23.45
N ASP A 76 -19.89 -2.16 -23.93
CA ASP A 76 -19.44 -3.32 -23.15
C ASP A 76 -18.68 -2.88 -21.89
N ARG A 77 -17.80 -1.89 -22.02
CA ARG A 77 -17.03 -1.35 -20.88
C ARG A 77 -17.94 -0.69 -19.85
N MET A 78 -18.94 0.07 -20.29
CA MET A 78 -19.92 0.70 -19.40
C MET A 78 -20.81 -0.34 -18.70
N GLY A 79 -21.23 -1.39 -19.41
CA GLY A 79 -21.97 -2.51 -18.83
C GLY A 79 -21.19 -3.18 -17.70
N VAL A 80 -19.93 -3.53 -17.96
CA VAL A 80 -19.03 -4.10 -16.94
C VAL A 80 -18.85 -3.15 -15.75
N ALA A 81 -18.63 -1.85 -15.97
CA ALA A 81 -18.50 -0.89 -14.88
C ALA A 81 -19.78 -0.82 -14.03
N ASN A 82 -20.96 -0.83 -14.63
CA ASN A 82 -22.24 -0.80 -13.93
C ASN A 82 -22.46 -2.04 -13.07
N ASP A 83 -22.12 -3.22 -13.59
CA ASP A 83 -22.25 -4.48 -12.86
C ASP A 83 -21.25 -4.56 -11.70
N LEU A 84 -19.99 -4.15 -11.92
CA LEU A 84 -18.97 -4.11 -10.87
C LEU A 84 -19.30 -3.15 -9.72
N ARG A 85 -20.03 -2.05 -9.98
CA ARG A 85 -20.51 -1.15 -8.90
C ARG A 85 -21.57 -1.81 -8.02
N GLN A 86 -22.34 -2.75 -8.56
CA GLN A 86 -23.41 -3.45 -7.87
C GLN A 86 -22.93 -4.76 -7.23
N ALA A 87 -21.75 -5.23 -7.59
CA ALA A 87 -21.14 -6.43 -7.03
C ALA A 87 -20.81 -6.26 -5.54
N VAL A 88 -21.18 -7.26 -4.74
CA VAL A 88 -21.04 -7.26 -3.28
C VAL A 88 -19.56 -7.34 -2.83
N GLN A 89 -18.64 -7.75 -3.70
CA GLN A 89 -17.24 -8.04 -3.36
C GLN A 89 -16.27 -6.84 -3.46
N GLY A 90 -16.77 -5.59 -3.57
CA GLY A 90 -15.91 -4.41 -3.45
C GLY A 90 -15.19 -3.99 -4.74
N ASP A 91 -15.71 -4.37 -5.91
CA ASP A 91 -15.11 -4.04 -7.21
C ASP A 91 -15.40 -2.61 -7.70
N GLY A 92 -16.05 -1.77 -6.89
CA GLY A 92 -16.38 -0.39 -7.24
C GLY A 92 -15.16 0.47 -7.59
N GLN A 93 -13.97 0.14 -7.07
CA GLN A 93 -12.73 0.82 -7.46
C GLN A 93 -12.35 0.52 -8.91
N ILE A 94 -12.54 -0.71 -9.39
CA ILE A 94 -12.27 -1.11 -10.76
C ILE A 94 -13.27 -0.45 -11.71
N ALA A 95 -14.55 -0.37 -11.33
CA ALA A 95 -15.54 0.40 -12.09
C ALA A 95 -15.12 1.87 -12.27
N GLY A 96 -14.68 2.54 -11.19
CA GLY A 96 -14.17 3.91 -11.27
C GLY A 96 -12.87 4.04 -12.07
N MET A 97 -12.06 2.98 -12.21
CA MET A 97 -10.91 2.96 -13.12
C MET A 97 -11.35 2.80 -14.59
N ILE A 98 -12.37 1.97 -14.86
CA ILE A 98 -12.95 1.84 -16.20
C ILE A 98 -13.50 3.20 -16.66
N ASP A 99 -14.26 3.91 -15.83
CA ASP A 99 -14.80 5.23 -16.16
C ASP A 99 -13.69 6.23 -16.52
N ARG A 100 -12.64 6.31 -15.69
CA ARG A 100 -11.50 7.21 -15.93
C ARG A 100 -10.72 6.87 -17.18
N SER A 101 -10.78 5.63 -17.65
CA SER A 101 -10.14 5.19 -18.89
C SER A 101 -10.98 5.44 -20.16
N LEU A 102 -12.20 5.97 -20.00
CA LEU A 102 -13.08 6.39 -21.10
C LEU A 102 -13.04 7.91 -21.36
N LEU A 103 -12.39 8.68 -20.47
CA LEU A 103 -12.05 10.09 -20.65
C LEU A 103 -10.76 10.24 -21.45
#